data_AF-A0A0N8I0H3-F1
#
_entry.id   AF-A0A0N8I0H3-F1
#
_cell.length_a   1.000
_cell.length_b   1.000
_cell.length_c   1.000
_cell.angle_alpha   90.00
_cell.angle_beta   90.00
_cell.angle_gamma   90.00
#
_symmetry.space_group_name_H-M   'P 1'
#
loop_
_entity.id
_entity.type
_entity.pdbx_description
1 polymer ?
#
loop_
_entity_poly.entity_id
_entity_poly.type
_entity_poly.pdbx_seq_one_letter_code
_entity_poly.pdbx_strand_id
1 'polypeptide(L)'
;MVRESAGAGTVYVVADPSIFINAMLERPGNAQFAANLFAGHEAAILDYSHVTGQPPLAVALLTLQKSPLWQVVVASVGIGAVVWGRRLRRLPATVLDRLGHEPPDAQLALADASPDEVVAYLQRRHPDWDERRLRRVMRGVIRTDESTEGND
;
A
#
# COMPACT_ATOMS: atom_id res chain seq x y z
N MET A 1 25.81 -17.38 -6.04
CA MET A 1 26.02 -17.54 -4.57
C MET A 1 27.47 -17.89 -4.35
N VAL A 2 28.11 -17.33 -3.32
CA VAL A 2 29.45 -17.72 -2.87
C VAL A 2 29.32 -18.32 -1.47
N ARG A 3 30.10 -19.35 -1.18
CA ARG A 3 30.17 -20.04 0.12
C ARG A 3 31.59 -19.98 0.65
N GLU A 4 31.75 -19.59 1.90
CA GLU A 4 33.04 -19.53 2.58
C GLU A 4 32.93 -20.10 4.00
N SER A 5 33.95 -20.82 4.46
CA SER A 5 34.03 -21.31 5.84
C SER A 5 34.61 -20.22 6.74
N ALA A 6 33.94 -19.91 7.84
CA ALA A 6 34.38 -18.90 8.80
C ALA A 6 34.30 -19.46 10.23
N GLY A 7 35.45 -19.84 10.80
CA GLY A 7 35.51 -20.47 12.12
C GLY A 7 34.69 -21.76 12.18
N ALA A 8 33.74 -21.85 13.12
CA ALA A 8 32.81 -22.96 13.27
C ALA A 8 31.56 -22.87 12.37
N GLY A 9 31.47 -21.83 11.52
CA GLY A 9 30.30 -21.55 10.70
C GLY A 9 30.60 -21.47 9.20
N THR A 10 29.56 -21.17 8.43
CA THR A 10 29.64 -20.95 6.97
C THR A 10 28.98 -19.62 6.64
N VAL A 11 29.64 -18.80 5.83
CA VAL A 11 29.11 -17.56 5.27
C VAL A 11 28.61 -17.83 3.85
N TYR A 12 27.40 -17.40 3.56
CA TYR A 12 26.79 -17.45 2.24
C TYR A 12 26.54 -16.04 1.73
N VAL A 13 27.05 -15.72 0.54
CA VAL A 13 26.78 -14.45 -0.14
C VAL A 13 25.86 -14.72 -1.33
N VAL A 14 24.66 -14.12 -1.29
CA VAL A 14 23.67 -14.20 -2.34
C VAL A 14 23.63 -12.86 -3.07
N ALA A 15 23.81 -12.87 -4.39
CA ALA A 15 23.90 -11.65 -5.18
C ALA A 15 22.57 -10.89 -5.26
N ASP A 16 21.46 -11.62 -5.24
CA ASP A 16 20.12 -11.06 -5.23
C ASP A 16 19.29 -11.67 -4.09
N PRO A 17 19.05 -10.93 -2.99
CA PRO A 17 18.24 -11.41 -1.88
C PRO A 17 16.74 -11.45 -2.19
N SER A 18 16.29 -10.95 -3.35
CA SER A 18 14.87 -10.96 -3.73
C SER A 18 14.29 -12.37 -3.76
N ILE A 19 15.12 -13.42 -3.97
CA ILE A 19 14.69 -14.82 -3.95
C ILE A 19 14.00 -15.24 -2.64
N PHE A 20 14.24 -14.52 -1.55
CA PHE A 20 13.67 -14.80 -0.24
C PHE A 20 12.38 -14.00 0.08
N ILE A 21 11.93 -13.09 -0.79
CA ILE A 21 10.66 -12.37 -0.57
C ILE A 21 9.48 -13.29 -0.90
N ASN A 22 8.34 -13.09 -0.22
CA ASN A 22 7.15 -13.97 -0.33
C ASN A 22 6.81 -14.39 -1.78
N ALA A 23 6.69 -13.42 -2.70
CA ALA A 23 6.31 -13.68 -4.09
C ALA A 23 7.38 -14.42 -4.92
N MET A 24 8.66 -14.37 -4.52
CA MET A 24 9.73 -15.10 -5.20
C MET A 24 10.00 -16.45 -4.54
N LEU A 25 9.89 -16.54 -3.22
CA LEU A 25 10.18 -17.74 -2.44
C LEU A 25 9.29 -18.91 -2.85
N GLU A 26 8.00 -18.65 -3.12
CA GLU A 26 7.02 -19.68 -3.49
C GLU A 26 7.27 -20.30 -4.87
N ARG A 27 8.19 -19.74 -5.67
CA ARG A 27 8.57 -20.36 -6.94
C ARG A 27 9.33 -21.66 -6.67
N PRO A 28 9.03 -22.77 -7.37
CA PRO A 28 9.55 -24.11 -7.03
C PRO A 28 11.08 -24.17 -6.83
N GLY A 29 11.85 -23.50 -7.70
CA GLY A 29 13.30 -23.47 -7.60
C GLY A 29 13.83 -22.66 -6.40
N ASN A 30 13.15 -21.57 -6.05
CA ASN A 30 13.55 -20.69 -4.94
C ASN A 30 13.20 -21.32 -3.60
N ALA A 31 12.04 -21.94 -3.48
CA ALA A 31 11.61 -22.67 -2.28
C ALA A 31 12.60 -23.80 -1.96
N GLN A 32 12.94 -24.62 -2.95
CA GLN A 32 13.87 -25.72 -2.76
C GLN A 32 15.30 -25.23 -2.47
N PHE A 33 15.74 -24.16 -3.13
CA PHE A 33 17.03 -23.54 -2.83
C PHE A 33 17.08 -23.03 -1.38
N ALA A 34 16.06 -22.29 -0.92
CA ALA A 34 16.00 -21.76 0.43
C ALA A 34 15.98 -22.90 1.47
N ALA A 35 15.16 -23.94 1.25
CA ALA A 35 15.12 -25.11 2.13
C ALA A 35 16.49 -25.79 2.25
N ASN A 36 17.19 -25.99 1.13
CA ASN A 36 18.51 -26.60 1.11
C ASN A 36 19.59 -25.71 1.75
N LEU A 37 19.48 -24.39 1.63
CA LEU A 37 20.42 -23.44 2.20
C LEU A 37 20.42 -23.49 3.74
N PHE A 38 19.23 -23.61 4.33
CA PHE A 38 19.07 -23.69 5.79
C PHE A 38 19.10 -25.12 6.32
N ALA A 39 18.98 -26.13 5.46
CA ALA A 39 19.10 -27.53 5.86
C ALA A 39 20.44 -27.79 6.56
N GLY A 40 20.38 -28.45 7.72
CA GLY A 40 21.57 -28.84 8.49
C GLY A 40 22.23 -27.72 9.31
N HIS A 41 21.59 -26.55 9.45
CA HIS A 41 22.07 -25.47 10.30
C HIS A 41 21.04 -25.18 11.40
N GLU A 42 21.48 -25.10 12.66
CA GLU A 42 20.58 -24.84 13.80
C GLU A 42 20.14 -23.37 13.87
N ALA A 43 21.00 -22.45 13.42
CA ALA A 43 20.75 -21.02 13.44
C ALA A 43 21.29 -20.35 12.17
N ALA A 44 20.59 -19.33 11.70
CA ALA A 44 21.01 -18.47 10.61
C ALA A 44 21.02 -17.01 11.11
N ILE A 45 22.10 -16.29 10.81
CA ILE A 45 22.23 -14.86 11.09
C ILE A 45 22.22 -14.13 9.76
N LEU A 46 21.38 -13.10 9.65
CA LEU A 46 21.25 -12.27 8.47
C LEU A 46 21.96 -10.93 8.73
N ASP A 47 22.89 -10.57 7.85
CA ASP A 47 23.59 -9.29 7.95
C ASP A 47 22.78 -8.18 7.27
N TYR A 48 22.39 -7.19 8.07
CA TYR A 48 21.68 -5.97 7.62
C TYR A 48 22.53 -4.71 7.76
N SER A 49 23.84 -4.85 8.02
CA SER A 49 24.75 -3.71 8.25
C SER A 49 24.92 -2.81 7.02
N HIS A 50 24.72 -3.35 5.82
CA HIS A 50 24.92 -2.65 4.55
C HIS A 50 23.62 -2.20 3.86
N VAL A 51 22.47 -2.27 4.52
CA VAL A 51 21.22 -1.74 3.95
C VAL A 51 21.29 -0.21 3.98
N THR A 52 21.31 0.43 2.81
CA THR A 52 21.34 1.88 2.69
C THR A 52 20.07 2.51 3.25
N GLY A 53 20.13 2.93 4.51
CA GLY A 53 19.08 3.68 5.20
C GLY A 53 17.87 2.84 5.59
N GLN A 54 17.35 3.07 6.80
CA GLN A 54 16.05 2.50 7.18
C GLN A 54 14.93 3.31 6.50
N PRO A 55 13.92 2.66 5.88
CA PRO A 55 12.79 3.36 5.31
C PRO A 55 12.15 4.26 6.38
N PRO A 56 11.98 5.57 6.14
CA PRO A 56 11.59 6.52 7.19
C PRO A 56 10.23 6.16 7.81
N LEU A 57 9.32 5.60 7.01
CA LEU A 57 8.02 5.13 7.48
C LEU A 57 8.14 3.91 8.41
N ALA A 58 9.05 2.98 8.11
CA ALA A 58 9.30 1.82 8.96
C ALA A 58 9.90 2.25 10.30
N VAL A 59 10.82 3.22 10.30
CA VAL A 59 11.36 3.82 11.53
C VAL A 59 10.24 4.47 12.35
N ALA A 60 9.43 5.33 11.73
CA ALA A 60 8.32 5.99 12.42
C ALA A 60 7.34 4.98 13.03
N LEU A 61 7.00 3.92 12.29
CA LEU A 61 6.13 2.85 12.78
C LEU A 61 6.75 2.09 13.95
N LEU A 62 8.04 1.73 13.88
CA LEU A 62 8.75 1.09 14.99
C LEU A 62 8.83 2.00 16.21
N THR A 63 9.08 3.29 16.03
CA THR A 63 9.10 4.27 17.12
C THR A 63 7.73 4.36 17.80
N LEU A 64 6.66 4.38 17.01
CA LEU A 64 5.29 4.38 17.50
C LEU A 64 4.96 3.06 18.22
N GLN A 65 5.38 1.91 17.68
CA GLN A 65 5.10 0.60 18.27
C GLN A 65 5.84 0.39 19.60
N LYS A 66 7.07 0.88 19.72
CA LYS A 66 7.92 0.73 20.92
C LYS A 66 7.60 1.73 22.03
N SER A 67 6.83 2.78 21.76
CA SER A 67 6.57 3.85 22.73
C SER A 67 5.06 4.00 22.99
N PRO A 68 4.56 3.55 24.16
CA PRO A 68 3.17 3.77 24.56
C PRO A 68 2.79 5.26 24.56
N LEU A 69 3.74 6.14 24.88
CA LEU A 69 3.56 7.59 24.90
C LEU A 69 3.20 8.12 23.51
N TRP A 70 3.94 7.72 22.47
CA TRP A 70 3.64 8.11 21.09
C TRP A 70 2.31 7.52 20.60
N GLN A 71 1.94 6.32 21.04
CA GLN A 71 0.63 5.73 20.68
C GLN A 71 -0.51 6.59 21.21
N VAL A 72 -0.43 7.03 22.47
CA VAL A 72 -1.44 7.92 23.07
C VAL A 72 -1.48 9.24 22.30
N VAL A 73 -0.33 9.85 22.02
CA VAL A 73 -0.28 11.12 21.28
C VAL A 73 -0.93 10.99 19.90
N VAL A 74 -0.53 9.99 19.10
CA VAL A 74 -1.07 9.78 17.75
C VAL A 74 -2.56 9.46 17.80
N ALA A 75 -3.01 8.62 18.74
CA ALA A 75 -4.42 8.29 18.91
C ALA A 75 -5.24 9.53 19.32
N SER A 76 -4.76 10.31 20.30
CA SER A 76 -5.44 11.53 20.73
C SER A 76 -5.52 12.58 19.61
N VAL A 77 -4.45 12.74 18.82
CA VAL A 77 -4.47 13.63 17.65
C VAL A 77 -5.47 13.15 16.61
N GLY A 78 -5.49 11.85 16.29
CA GLY A 78 -6.43 11.27 15.34
C GLY A 78 -7.89 11.45 15.78
N ILE A 79 -8.20 11.13 17.05
CA ILE A 79 -9.53 11.33 17.64
C ILE A 79 -9.90 12.82 17.62
N GLY A 80 -8.98 13.69 18.05
CA GLY A 80 -9.17 15.13 18.06
C GLY A 80 -9.48 15.69 16.68
N ALA A 81 -8.74 15.26 15.64
CA ALA A 81 -8.94 15.66 14.26
C ALA A 81 -10.33 15.23 13.74
N VAL A 82 -10.78 14.01 14.05
CA VAL A 82 -12.12 13.52 13.67
C VAL A 82 -13.21 14.32 14.38
N VAL A 83 -13.09 14.54 15.69
CA VAL A 83 -14.07 15.30 16.48
C VAL A 83 -14.14 16.75 16.00
N TRP A 84 -12.99 17.38 15.76
CA TRP A 84 -12.89 18.74 15.27
C TRP A 84 -13.44 18.88 13.84
N GLY A 85 -13.07 17.98 12.93
CA GLY A 85 -13.57 17.97 11.56
C GLY A 85 -15.09 17.83 11.49
N ARG A 86 -15.68 16.99 12.35
CA ARG A 86 -17.14 16.87 12.47
C ARG A 86 -17.81 18.13 13.01
N ARG A 87 -17.14 18.88 13.88
CA ARG A 87 -17.63 20.15 14.43
C ARG A 87 -17.53 21.28 13.40
N LEU A 88 -16.46 21.30 12.60
CA LEU A 88 -16.25 22.29 11.55
C LEU A 88 -17.25 22.12 10.37
N ARG A 89 -17.64 20.87 10.06
CA ARG A 89 -18.73 20.56 9.11
C ARG A 89 -20.12 20.99 9.59
N ARG A 90 -20.28 21.43 10.85
CA ARG A 90 -21.54 22.01 11.37
C ARG A 90 -21.59 23.54 11.29
N LEU A 91 -20.54 24.20 10.79
CA LEU A 91 -20.63 25.61 10.43
C LEU A 91 -21.54 25.72 9.20
N PRO A 92 -22.50 26.67 9.18
CA PRO A 92 -23.40 26.82 8.04
C PRO A 92 -22.57 27.08 6.77
N ALA A 93 -22.84 26.30 5.72
CA ALA A 93 -22.12 26.29 4.45
C ALA A 93 -22.07 27.66 3.74
N THR A 94 -22.81 28.66 4.24
CA THR A 94 -22.88 30.03 3.71
C THR A 94 -21.55 30.77 3.71
N VAL A 95 -20.54 30.34 4.49
CA VAL A 95 -19.23 31.01 4.55
C VAL A 95 -18.20 30.39 3.57
N LEU A 96 -18.32 29.11 3.24
CA LEU A 96 -17.37 28.43 2.33
C LEU A 96 -17.79 28.42 0.85
N ASP A 97 -19.05 28.76 0.54
CA ASP A 97 -19.57 28.71 -0.84
C ASP A 97 -19.01 29.81 -1.77
N ARG A 98 -18.11 30.66 -1.27
CA ARG A 98 -17.40 31.67 -2.08
C ARG A 98 -16.00 31.27 -2.53
N LEU A 99 -15.49 30.12 -2.09
CA LEU A 99 -14.14 29.65 -2.45
C LEU A 99 -14.18 28.19 -2.89
N GLY A 100 -14.68 27.95 -4.11
CA GLY A 100 -14.38 26.76 -4.91
C GLY A 100 -14.88 25.42 -4.36
N HIS A 101 -16.15 25.10 -4.63
CA HIS A 101 -16.74 23.81 -4.31
C HIS A 101 -16.40 22.77 -5.40
N GLU A 102 -15.48 21.83 -5.12
CA GLU A 102 -15.51 20.50 -5.73
C GLU A 102 -15.95 19.55 -4.59
N PRO A 103 -17.23 19.13 -4.55
CA PRO A 103 -17.77 18.42 -3.39
C PRO A 103 -17.08 17.04 -3.23
N PRO A 104 -16.67 16.66 -2.00
CA PRO A 104 -16.08 15.35 -1.70
C PRO A 104 -17.01 14.17 -2.03
N ASP A 105 -18.29 14.47 -2.15
CA ASP A 105 -19.39 13.56 -2.43
C ASP A 105 -19.28 12.95 -3.84
N ALA A 106 -18.54 13.59 -4.75
CA ALA A 106 -18.33 13.10 -6.11
C ALA A 106 -17.57 11.75 -6.13
N GLN A 107 -16.62 11.53 -5.21
CA GLN A 107 -15.81 10.31 -5.19
C GLN A 107 -16.57 9.08 -4.68
N LEU A 108 -17.44 9.26 -3.67
CA LEU A 108 -18.35 8.20 -3.21
C LEU A 108 -19.48 7.96 -4.23
N ALA A 109 -20.02 9.02 -4.82
CA ALA A 109 -21.03 8.90 -5.86
C ALA A 109 -20.50 8.20 -7.13
N LEU A 110 -19.21 8.31 -7.45
CA LEU A 110 -18.58 7.59 -8.58
C LEU A 110 -18.38 6.09 -8.31
N ALA A 111 -18.26 5.67 -7.05
CA ALA A 111 -18.16 4.26 -6.67
C ALA A 111 -19.52 3.54 -6.77
N ASP A 112 -20.61 4.27 -6.46
CA ASP A 112 -21.98 3.79 -6.59
C ASP A 112 -22.66 4.17 -7.93
N ALA A 113 -21.95 4.91 -8.79
CA ALA A 113 -22.50 5.39 -10.06
C ALA A 113 -22.64 4.26 -11.07
N SER A 114 -23.76 4.26 -11.78
CA SER A 114 -23.93 3.38 -12.93
C SER A 114 -22.88 3.69 -14.00
N PRO A 115 -22.45 2.69 -14.80
CA PRO A 115 -21.46 2.89 -15.86
C PRO A 115 -21.81 4.04 -16.83
N ASP A 116 -23.09 4.28 -17.06
CA ASP A 116 -23.60 5.33 -17.95
C ASP A 116 -23.45 6.75 -17.33
N GLU A 117 -23.57 6.88 -16.01
CA GLU A 117 -23.39 8.15 -15.30
C GLU A 117 -21.92 8.57 -15.27
N VAL A 118 -21.01 7.60 -15.10
CA VAL A 118 -19.56 7.82 -15.16
C VAL A 118 -19.16 8.29 -16.56
N VAL A 119 -19.73 7.71 -17.61
CA VAL A 119 -19.50 8.12 -19.01
C VAL A 119 -19.97 9.56 -19.26
N ALA A 120 -21.18 9.90 -18.82
CA ALA A 120 -21.73 11.26 -18.98
C ALA A 120 -20.94 12.32 -18.19
N TYR A 121 -20.39 11.95 -17.02
CA TYR A 121 -19.52 12.83 -16.24
C TYR A 121 -18.16 13.05 -16.94
N LEU A 122 -17.52 11.98 -17.41
CA LEU A 122 -16.22 12.06 -18.08
C LEU A 122 -16.28 12.85 -19.39
N GLN A 123 -17.37 12.73 -20.16
CA GLN A 123 -17.57 13.53 -21.38
C GLN A 123 -17.72 15.03 -21.10
N ARG A 124 -18.36 15.39 -19.97
CA ARG A 124 -18.50 16.81 -19.56
C ARG A 124 -17.19 17.41 -19.04
N ARG A 125 -16.38 16.63 -18.32
CA ARG A 125 -15.11 17.08 -17.74
C ARG A 125 -13.99 17.14 -18.76
N HIS A 126 -13.97 16.19 -19.71
CA HIS A 126 -12.92 16.03 -20.72
C HIS A 126 -13.51 15.92 -22.14
N PRO A 127 -14.02 17.03 -22.70
CA PRO A 127 -14.60 17.06 -24.03
C PRO A 127 -13.57 16.82 -25.16
N ASP A 128 -12.28 16.87 -24.83
CA ASP A 128 -11.15 16.59 -25.72
C ASP A 128 -10.88 15.09 -25.94
N TRP A 129 -11.57 14.20 -25.21
CA TRP A 129 -11.34 12.76 -25.29
C TRP A 129 -12.23 12.07 -26.33
N ASP A 130 -11.61 11.50 -27.37
CA ASP A 130 -12.29 10.63 -28.33
C ASP A 130 -12.88 9.37 -27.68
N GLU A 131 -14.00 8.87 -28.23
CA GLU A 131 -14.71 7.68 -27.75
C GLU A 131 -13.84 6.43 -27.55
N ARG A 132 -12.78 6.28 -28.36
CA ARG A 132 -11.84 5.17 -28.26
C ARG A 132 -10.98 5.25 -26.99
N ARG A 133 -10.66 6.46 -26.54
CA ARG A 133 -9.88 6.72 -25.32
C ARG A 133 -10.75 6.46 -24.09
N LEU A 134 -12.01 6.92 -24.13
CA LEU A 134 -12.98 6.71 -23.07
C LEU A 134 -13.27 5.21 -22.83
N ARG A 135 -13.52 4.44 -23.90
CA ARG A 135 -13.73 2.98 -23.81
C ARG A 135 -12.53 2.21 -23.26
N ARG A 136 -11.30 2.72 -23.43
CA ARG A 136 -10.08 2.09 -22.91
C ARG A 136 -9.93 2.29 -21.41
N VAL A 137 -10.26 3.50 -20.91
CA VAL A 137 -10.24 3.82 -19.49
C VAL A 137 -11.30 3.02 -18.74
N MET A 138 -12.53 2.96 -19.27
CA MET A 138 -13.62 2.15 -18.68
C MET A 138 -13.22 0.66 -18.55
N ARG A 139 -12.58 0.10 -19.58
CA ARG A 139 -12.12 -1.31 -19.55
C ARG A 139 -11.01 -1.55 -18.52
N GLY A 140 -10.21 -0.53 -18.21
CA GLY A 140 -9.17 -0.61 -17.19
C GLY A 140 -9.74 -0.64 -15.76
N VAL A 141 -10.87 0.01 -15.53
CA VAL A 141 -11.50 0.16 -14.21
C VAL A 141 -12.43 -1.00 -13.86
N ILE A 142 -13.22 -1.50 -14.82
CA ILE A 142 -14.17 -2.61 -14.57
C ILE A 142 -13.44 -3.92 -14.16
N ARG A 143 -12.15 -4.06 -14.49
CA ARG A 143 -11.36 -5.23 -14.12
C ARG A 143 -10.97 -5.32 -12.63
N THR A 144 -11.29 -4.30 -11.83
CA THR A 144 -10.98 -4.28 -10.40
C THR A 144 -12.07 -4.90 -9.52
N ASP A 145 -13.30 -5.09 -10.02
CA ASP A 145 -14.43 -5.61 -9.21
C ASP A 145 -14.66 -7.13 -9.28
N GLU A 146 -14.07 -7.87 -10.22
CA GLU A 146 -14.25 -9.34 -10.29
C GLU A 146 -13.26 -10.13 -9.40
N SER A 147 -12.93 -9.64 -8.20
CA SER A 147 -12.08 -10.41 -7.25
C SER A 147 -12.60 -10.48 -5.82
N THR A 148 -13.88 -10.19 -5.57
CA THR A 148 -14.49 -10.44 -4.26
C THR A 148 -15.89 -11.00 -4.40
N GLU A 149 -16.00 -12.25 -4.86
CA GLU A 149 -17.12 -13.12 -4.51
C GLU A 149 -16.75 -14.58 -4.80
N GLY A 150 -16.79 -15.42 -3.75
CA GLY A 150 -16.68 -16.88 -3.87
C GLY A 150 -15.58 -17.53 -3.04
N ASN A 151 -15.72 -17.55 -1.71
CA ASN A 151 -15.22 -18.65 -0.90
C ASN A 151 -16.18 -18.88 0.28
N ASP A 152 -17.14 -19.77 0.06
CA ASP A 152 -17.77 -20.56 1.13
C ASP A 152 -16.83 -21.71 1.54
#